data_AF-A0A9D8D5C1-F1
#
_entry.id   AF-A0A9D8D5C1-F1
#
_cell.length_a   1.000
_cell.length_b   1.000
_cell.length_c   1.000
_cell.angle_alpha   90.00
_cell.angle_beta   90.00
_cell.angle_gamma   90.00
#
_symmetry.space_group_name_H-M   'P 1'
#
loop_
_entity.id
_entity.type
_entity.pdbx_description
1 polymer ?
#
loop_
_entity_poly.entity_id
_entity_poly.type
_entity_poly.pdbx_seq_one_letter_code
_entity_poly.pdbx_strand_id
1 'polypeptide(L)' 'TRKTLSELINGHSGVSPEMAIRLSRAFGSEPETWLGMQMEYDLWHASKRAARFKVKKLYSGERKAA' A
#
# COMPACT_ATOMS: atom_id res chain seq x y z
N THR A 1 -1.96 20.11 -4.13
CA THR A 1 -2.01 21.45 -3.51
C THR A 1 -1.51 21.34 -2.08
N ARG A 2 -1.32 22.45 -1.34
CA ARG A 2 -0.95 22.39 0.09
C ARG A 2 -1.91 21.49 0.90
N LYS A 3 -3.20 21.51 0.55
CA LYS A 3 -4.24 20.68 1.15
C LYS A 3 -3.95 19.18 0.98
N THR A 4 -3.65 18.72 -0.23
CA THR A 4 -3.33 17.29 -0.50
C THR A 4 -2.11 16.81 0.29
N LEU A 5 -1.06 17.64 0.35
CA LEU A 5 0.14 17.30 1.14
C LEU A 5 -0.17 17.28 2.64
N SER A 6 -0.98 18.22 3.12
CA SER A 6 -1.44 18.25 4.51
C SER A 6 -2.27 17.02 4.85
N GLU A 7 -3.20 16.61 3.99
CA GLU A 7 -3.99 15.39 4.19
C GLU A 7 -3.11 14.14 4.22
N LEU A 8 -2.09 14.07 3.36
CA LEU A 8 -1.12 12.98 3.34
C LEU A 8 -0.29 12.93 4.64
N ILE A 9 0.26 14.07 5.07
CA ILE A 9 1.08 14.16 6.29
C ILE A 9 0.27 13.80 7.54
N ASN A 10 -1.01 14.19 7.58
CA ASN A 10 -1.89 13.87 8.70
C ASN A 10 -2.53 12.47 8.57
N GLY A 11 -2.16 11.67 7.56
CA GLY A 11 -2.69 10.32 7.36
C GLY A 11 -4.18 10.28 6.98
N HIS A 12 -4.74 11.41 6.55
CA HIS A 12 -6.11 11.51 6.06
C HIS A 12 -6.26 11.07 4.60
N SER A 13 -5.14 10.96 3.87
CA SER A 13 -5.07 10.36 2.54
C SER A 13 -3.83 9.47 2.43
N GLY A 14 -3.92 8.42 1.61
CA GLY A 14 -2.77 7.57 1.28
C GLY A 14 -1.97 8.10 0.10
N VAL A 15 -0.82 7.47 -0.17
CA VAL A 15 0.00 7.75 -1.36
C VAL A 15 -0.66 7.14 -2.61
N SER A 16 -1.23 7.98 -3.48
CA SER A 16 -1.63 7.58 -4.83
C SER A 16 -0.44 7.49 -5.79
N PRO A 17 -0.57 6.84 -6.97
CA PRO A 17 0.49 6.83 -7.98
C PRO A 17 0.96 8.23 -8.40
N GLU A 18 0.03 9.17 -8.60
CA GLU A 18 0.36 10.56 -8.94
C GLU A 18 1.10 11.25 -7.80
N MET A 19 0.75 10.96 -6.55
CA MET A 19 1.45 11.47 -5.37
C MET A 19 2.84 10.85 -5.23
N ALA A 20 3.01 9.56 -5.48
CA ALA A 20 4.30 8.90 -5.49
C ALA A 20 5.28 9.55 -6.49
N ILE A 21 4.81 9.88 -7.70
CA ILE A 21 5.61 10.61 -8.69
C ILE A 21 6.00 12.01 -8.17
N ARG A 22 5.07 12.70 -7.49
CA ARG A 22 5.36 14.03 -6.92
C ARG A 22 6.35 13.96 -5.77
N LEU A 23 6.25 12.94 -4.91
CA LEU A 23 7.17 12.71 -3.80
C LEU A 23 8.57 12.35 -4.32
N SER A 24 8.65 11.48 -5.33
CA SER A 24 9.90 11.16 -6.03
C SER A 24 10.58 12.41 -6.59
N ARG A 25 9.84 13.29 -7.28
CA ARG A 25 10.38 14.55 -7.79
C ARG A 25 10.78 15.55 -6.71
N ALA A 26 10.11 15.55 -5.57
CA ALA A 26 10.33 16.51 -4.50
C ALA A 26 11.44 16.09 -3.51
N PHE A 27 11.54 14.80 -3.22
CA PHE A 27 12.36 14.25 -2.14
C PHE A 27 13.31 13.13 -2.59
N GLY A 28 13.24 12.71 -3.86
CA GLY A 28 14.01 11.58 -4.39
C GLY A 28 13.35 10.22 -4.11
N SER A 29 14.11 9.15 -4.36
CA SER A 29 13.63 7.75 -4.44
C SER A 29 12.68 7.48 -5.61
N GLU A 30 12.51 6.20 -5.93
CA GLU A 30 11.62 5.77 -7.00
C GLU A 30 10.14 5.83 -6.55
N PRO A 31 9.19 6.20 -7.44
CA PRO A 31 7.76 6.19 -7.13
C PRO A 31 7.26 4.87 -6.52
N GLU A 32 7.81 3.74 -6.98
CA GLU A 32 7.50 2.40 -6.50
C GLU A 32 7.86 2.22 -5.03
N THR A 33 8.91 2.88 -4.55
CA THR A 33 9.30 2.85 -3.13
C THR A 33 8.20 3.48 -2.27
N TRP A 34 7.67 4.63 -2.69
CA TRP A 34 6.59 5.32 -1.99
C TRP A 34 5.28 4.53 -1.99
N LEU A 35 4.96 3.88 -3.11
CA LEU A 35 3.79 2.99 -3.19
C LEU A 35 3.98 1.73 -2.35
N GLY A 36 5.20 1.18 -2.29
CA GLY A 36 5.54 0.05 -1.43
C GLY A 36 5.24 0.34 0.04
N MET A 37 5.67 1.51 0.53
CA MET A 37 5.38 1.95 1.91
C MET A 37 3.88 2.04 2.19
N GLN A 38 3.10 2.61 1.26
CA GLN A 38 1.65 2.69 1.39
C GLN A 38 1.01 1.30 1.42
N MET A 39 1.45 0.40 0.54
CA MET A 39 0.96 -0.97 0.49
C MET A 39 1.25 -1.73 1.79
N GLU A 40 2.46 -1.62 2.33
CA GLU A 40 2.83 -2.24 3.61
C GLU A 40 1.97 -1.73 4.77
N TYR A 41 1.76 -0.41 4.82
CA TYR A 41 0.91 0.23 5.83
C TYR A 41 -0.55 -0.26 5.74
N ASP A 42 -1.10 -0.33 4.52
CA ASP A 42 -2.47 -0.79 4.28
C ASP A 42 -2.62 -2.28 4.60
N LEU A 43 -1.65 -3.11 4.25
CA LEU A 43 -1.61 -4.52 4.59
C LEU A 43 -1.53 -4.73 6.09
N TRP A 44 -0.71 -3.97 6.81
CA TRP A 44 -0.64 -4.04 8.27
C TRP A 44 -2.01 -3.72 8.89
N HIS A 45 -2.67 -2.64 8.46
CA HIS A 45 -4.01 -2.30 8.93
C HIS A 45 -5.06 -3.36 8.58
N ALA A 46 -5.03 -3.88 7.35
CA ALA A 46 -5.94 -4.93 6.89
C ALA A 46 -5.73 -6.23 7.67
N SER A 47 -4.48 -6.57 8.01
CA SER A 47 -4.13 -7.77 8.79
C SER A 47 -4.79 -7.78 10.18
N LYS A 48 -4.92 -6.62 10.82
CA LYS A 48 -5.63 -6.48 12.12
C LYS A 48 -7.12 -6.79 12.01
N ARG A 49 -7.69 -6.71 10.81
CA ARG A 49 -9.08 -7.05 10.51
C ARG A 49 -9.21 -8.36 9.75
N ALA A 50 -8.12 -9.11 9.56
CA ALA A 50 -8.07 -10.28 8.69
C ALA A 50 -9.10 -11.34 9.05
N ALA A 51 -9.36 -11.54 10.35
CA ALA A 51 -10.35 -12.49 10.85
C ALA A 51 -11.78 -12.22 10.36
N ARG A 52 -12.08 -11.02 9.85
CA ARG A 52 -13.39 -10.67 9.28
C ARG A 52 -13.57 -11.18 7.84
N PHE A 53 -12.48 -11.50 7.14
CA PHE A 53 -12.52 -11.97 5.77
C PHE A 53 -12.85 -13.47 5.75
N LYS A 54 -14.12 -13.81 5.51
CA LYS A 54 -14.56 -15.20 5.30
C LYS A 54 -14.25 -15.63 3.88
N VAL A 55 -13.00 -16.02 3.62
CA VAL A 55 -12.52 -16.40 2.29
C VAL A 55 -12.13 -17.88 2.26
N LYS A 56 -12.63 -18.61 1.26
CA LYS A 56 -12.23 -20.01 1.00
C LYS A 56 -11.02 -20.02 0.06
N LYS A 57 -9.97 -20.74 0.43
CA LYS A 57 -8.80 -20.95 -0.45
C LYS A 57 -9.24 -21.77 -1.67
N LEU A 58 -9.13 -21.18 -2.87
CA LEU A 58 -9.55 -21.83 -4.12
C LEU A 58 -8.52 -22.83 -4.65
N TYR A 59 -7.23 -22.57 -4.39
CA TYR A 59 -6.14 -23.45 -4.80
C TYR A 59 -5.20 -23.68 -3.62
N SER A 60 -5.13 -24.92 -3.16
CA SER A 60 -4.08 -25.40 -2.26
C SER A 60 -2.94 -25.94 -3.11
N GLY A 61 -1.91 -25.11 -3.35
CA GLY A 61 -0.74 -25.55 -4.11
C GLY A 61 0.07 -26.58 -3.33
N GLU A 62 -0.32 -27.85 -3.41
CA GLU A 62 0.67 -28.92 -3.44
C GLU A 62 1.39 -28.76 -4.78
N ARG A 63 2.59 -28.16 -4.75
CA ARG A 63 3.52 -28.40 -5.84
C ARG A 63 3.79 -29.91 -5.82
N LYS A 64 3.14 -30.67 -6.69
CA LYS A 64 3.67 -31.98 -7.09
C LYS A 64 5.05 -31.69 -7.66
N ALA A 65 6.07 -32.03 -6.88
CA ALA A 65 7.42 -32.16 -7.39
C ALA A 65 7.36 -33.15 -8.56
N ALA A 66 7.68 -32.66 -9.75
CA ALA A 66 8.01 -33.47 -10.91
C ALA A 66 9.53 -33.53 -10.99
#